data_AF-A0AAV0EUD0-F1
#
_entry.id   AF-A0AAV0EUD0-F1
#
_cell.length_a   1.000
_cell.length_b   1.000
_cell.length_c   1.000
_cell.angle_alpha   90.00
_cell.angle_beta   90.00
_cell.angle_gamma   90.00
#
_symmetry.space_group_name_H-M   'P 1'
#
loop_
_entity.id
_entity.type
_entity.pdbx_description
1 polymer ?
#
loop_
_entity_poly.entity_id
_entity_poly.type
_entity_poly.pdbx_seq_one_letter_code
_entity_poly.pdbx_strand_id
1 'polypeptide(L)'
;MQTWSKSGIFKPKTIFNLNTVVRTPDPTCFSMANKHLKWRVAMAEEFNALISNHTWDLVPFDAKKNVVGCKWIYKTKYLADRSVERYKARYLQGTSTHGLLLQSSHGSTEIIAYSNADWAGCPDSGRSTSGYAIFLGPNLISWRSKKQPTVSLSSTEAEYRTIAYIVQDTLHIRSVLFELGFPIRVPTTLYCDNVSASYLSVNPIQHARSKHINIDYHFVRERVAHGDLRVKFVPTQAQLADIFTKCLSPQRFTLLRDNLRIVSPAQLEGV
;
A
#
# COMPACT_ATOMS: atom_id res chain seq x y z
N MET A 1 26.99 -49.11 -13.77
CA MET A 1 27.16 -47.65 -13.92
C MET A 1 27.37 -47.37 -15.39
N GLN A 2 26.38 -46.82 -16.08
CA GLN A 2 26.50 -46.32 -17.46
C GLN A 2 25.37 -45.31 -17.70
N THR A 3 25.74 -44.04 -17.83
CA THR A 3 24.81 -42.92 -18.09
C THR A 3 24.68 -42.70 -19.59
N TRP A 4 23.45 -42.66 -20.10
CA TRP A 4 23.16 -42.24 -21.47
C TRP A 4 23.44 -40.74 -21.63
N SER A 5 24.65 -40.38 -22.05
CA SER A 5 24.87 -39.08 -22.69
C SER A 5 24.35 -39.16 -24.13
N LYS A 6 23.14 -38.69 -24.39
CA LYS A 6 22.69 -38.40 -25.75
C LYS A 6 23.33 -37.10 -26.21
N SER A 7 24.51 -37.20 -26.81
CA SER A 7 25.03 -36.22 -27.75
C SER A 7 24.05 -36.08 -28.93
N GLY A 8 23.71 -34.85 -29.31
CA GLY A 8 22.95 -34.56 -30.54
C GLY A 8 21.54 -33.99 -30.39
N ILE A 9 21.00 -33.79 -29.18
CA ILE A 9 19.71 -33.11 -29.01
C ILE A 9 19.96 -31.60 -28.86
N PHE A 10 20.10 -30.91 -29.99
CA PHE A 10 20.04 -29.44 -30.01
C PHE A 10 18.57 -29.02 -30.08
N LYS A 11 17.92 -28.85 -28.93
CA LYS A 11 16.65 -28.11 -28.91
C LYS A 11 17.01 -26.63 -29.05
N PRO A 12 16.60 -25.94 -30.14
CA PRO A 12 16.79 -24.50 -30.21
C PRO A 12 16.12 -23.89 -28.97
N LYS A 13 16.88 -23.15 -28.16
CA LYS A 13 16.30 -22.37 -27.09
C LYS A 13 15.35 -21.39 -27.78
N THR A 14 14.05 -21.58 -27.60
CA THR A 14 13.06 -20.55 -27.90
C THR A 14 13.35 -19.42 -26.92
N ILE A 15 14.19 -18.48 -27.33
CA ILE A 15 14.35 -17.22 -26.62
C ILE A 15 12.99 -16.54 -26.81
N PHE A 16 12.14 -16.63 -25.79
CA PHE A 16 10.92 -15.84 -25.76
C PHE A 16 11.35 -14.40 -25.94
N ASN A 17 11.01 -13.83 -27.09
CA ASN A 17 11.27 -12.44 -27.36
C ASN A 17 10.47 -11.67 -26.30
N LEU A 18 11.16 -11.08 -25.33
CA LEU A 18 10.58 -10.11 -24.40
C LEU A 18 10.33 -8.83 -25.20
N ASN A 19 9.43 -8.91 -26.18
CA ASN A 19 8.81 -7.73 -26.76
C ASN A 19 8.08 -7.05 -25.60
N THR A 20 8.79 -6.11 -24.99
CA THR A 20 8.21 -5.20 -24.02
C THR A 20 7.32 -4.31 -24.86
N VAL A 21 6.05 -4.69 -25.01
CA VAL A 21 5.05 -3.84 -25.64
C VAL A 21 5.12 -2.52 -24.88
N VAL A 22 5.62 -1.48 -25.54
CA VAL A 22 5.74 -0.14 -24.97
C VAL A 22 4.31 0.30 -24.68
N ARG A 23 3.90 0.18 -23.42
CA ARG A 23 2.56 0.54 -23.00
C ARG A 23 2.45 2.05 -23.06
N THR A 24 1.38 2.54 -23.69
CA THR A 24 1.03 3.95 -23.53
C THR A 24 0.65 4.16 -22.06
N PRO A 25 1.30 5.10 -21.35
CA PRO A 25 0.99 5.33 -19.94
C PRO A 25 -0.45 5.83 -19.79
N ASP A 26 -1.12 5.40 -18.73
CA ASP A 26 -2.44 5.92 -18.37
C ASP A 26 -2.32 7.45 -18.11
N PRO A 27 -3.31 8.27 -18.50
CA PRO A 27 -3.29 9.70 -18.22
C PRO A 27 -3.23 9.97 -16.72
N THR A 28 -2.47 11.00 -16.32
CA THR A 28 -2.34 11.40 -14.92
C THR A 28 -3.25 12.56 -14.54
N CYS A 29 -3.85 13.24 -15.53
CA CYS A 29 -4.70 14.41 -15.33
C CYS A 29 -5.80 14.51 -16.40
N PHE A 30 -6.84 15.30 -16.10
CA PHE A 30 -8.00 15.50 -16.97
C PHE A 30 -7.62 16.05 -18.35
N SER A 31 -6.74 17.05 -18.41
CA SER A 31 -6.35 17.70 -19.68
C SER A 31 -5.66 16.74 -20.66
N MET A 32 -4.96 15.71 -20.15
CA MET A 32 -4.38 14.65 -20.97
C MET A 32 -5.44 13.63 -21.40
N ALA A 33 -6.31 13.23 -20.48
CA ALA A 33 -7.36 12.25 -20.76
C ALA A 33 -8.40 12.77 -21.77
N ASN A 34 -8.84 14.02 -21.63
CA ASN A 34 -9.91 14.63 -22.43
C ASN A 34 -9.58 14.72 -23.93
N LYS A 35 -8.29 14.62 -24.31
CA LYS A 35 -7.86 14.58 -25.71
C LYS A 35 -8.25 13.28 -26.43
N HIS A 36 -8.56 12.21 -25.70
CA HIS A 36 -8.84 10.90 -26.27
C HIS A 36 -10.30 10.51 -26.05
N LEU A 37 -10.97 10.10 -27.12
CA LEU A 37 -12.39 9.70 -27.11
C LEU A 37 -12.67 8.60 -26.08
N LYS A 38 -11.82 7.58 -26.02
CA LYS A 38 -11.91 6.47 -25.07
C LYS A 38 -12.03 6.89 -23.60
N TRP A 39 -11.28 7.91 -23.18
CA TRP A 39 -11.32 8.40 -21.81
C TRP A 39 -12.53 9.30 -21.57
N ARG A 40 -12.99 10.03 -22.59
CA ARG A 40 -14.23 10.81 -22.52
C ARG A 40 -15.44 9.90 -22.31
N VAL A 41 -15.52 8.77 -23.03
CA VAL A 41 -16.56 7.76 -22.84
C VAL A 41 -16.52 7.20 -21.43
N ALA A 42 -15.35 6.75 -20.96
CA ALA A 42 -15.19 6.22 -19.61
C ALA A 42 -15.56 7.24 -18.50
N MET A 43 -15.25 8.53 -18.69
CA MET A 43 -15.65 9.60 -17.76
C MET A 43 -17.16 9.83 -17.78
N ALA A 44 -17.79 9.80 -18.95
CA ALA A 44 -19.23 9.94 -19.08
C ALA A 44 -19.98 8.77 -18.43
N GLU A 45 -19.49 7.54 -18.57
CA GLU A 45 -20.05 6.36 -17.90
C GLU A 45 -20.02 6.50 -16.37
N GLU A 46 -18.88 6.88 -15.79
CA GLU A 46 -18.77 7.11 -14.35
C GLU A 46 -19.66 8.27 -13.89
N PHE A 47 -19.70 9.37 -14.65
CA PHE A 47 -20.56 10.51 -14.35
C PHE A 47 -22.04 10.11 -14.34
N ASN A 48 -22.50 9.41 -15.37
CA ASN A 48 -23.89 8.94 -15.46
C ASN A 48 -24.22 7.95 -14.34
N ALA A 49 -23.29 7.08 -13.97
CA ALA A 49 -23.47 6.16 -12.85
C ALA A 49 -23.61 6.91 -11.50
N LEU A 50 -22.88 8.00 -11.30
CA LEU A 50 -23.00 8.83 -10.10
C LEU A 50 -24.36 9.54 -10.03
N ILE A 51 -24.86 10.03 -11.17
CA ILE A 51 -26.21 10.63 -11.26
C ILE A 51 -27.28 9.56 -11.02
N SER A 52 -27.19 8.39 -11.66
CA SER A 52 -28.18 7.32 -11.52
C SER A 52 -28.26 6.76 -10.10
N ASN A 53 -27.12 6.74 -9.39
CA ASN A 53 -27.05 6.30 -8.01
C ASN A 53 -27.43 7.39 -7.01
N HIS A 54 -27.91 8.56 -7.47
CA HIS A 54 -28.20 9.73 -6.64
C HIS A 54 -27.05 10.09 -5.69
N THR A 55 -25.81 9.93 -6.18
CA THR A 55 -24.62 10.17 -5.35
C THR A 55 -24.40 11.66 -5.13
N TRP A 56 -24.68 12.50 -6.14
CA TRP A 56 -24.59 13.97 -6.06
C TRP A 56 -25.74 14.66 -6.79
N ASP A 57 -26.09 15.83 -6.29
CA ASP A 57 -26.97 16.79 -6.96
C ASP A 57 -26.15 17.93 -7.56
N LEU A 58 -26.53 18.35 -8.77
CA LEU A 58 -25.92 19.51 -9.41
C LEU A 58 -26.48 20.79 -8.76
N VAL A 59 -25.63 21.50 -8.02
CA VAL A 59 -26.00 22.75 -7.33
C VAL A 59 -25.30 23.93 -8.00
N PRO A 60 -25.96 25.10 -8.17
CA PRO A 60 -25.30 26.32 -8.63
C PRO A 60 -24.11 26.69 -7.74
N PHE A 61 -23.09 27.32 -8.34
CA PHE A 61 -21.94 27.79 -7.59
C PHE A 61 -22.34 28.86 -6.57
N ASP A 62 -21.87 28.69 -5.33
CA ASP A 62 -22.07 29.64 -4.24
C ASP A 62 -20.70 30.10 -3.74
N ALA A 63 -20.40 31.39 -3.95
CA ALA A 63 -19.12 31.99 -3.58
C ALA A 63 -18.83 31.94 -2.07
N LYS A 64 -19.85 31.74 -1.22
CA LYS A 64 -19.70 31.61 0.23
C LYS A 64 -19.35 30.20 0.68
N LYS A 65 -19.43 29.20 -0.20
CA LYS A 65 -19.17 27.80 0.13
C LYS A 65 -17.77 27.38 -0.33
N ASN A 66 -17.09 26.64 0.53
CA ASN A 66 -15.79 26.06 0.21
C ASN A 66 -15.98 24.96 -0.83
N VAL A 67 -15.45 25.17 -2.04
CA VAL A 67 -15.43 24.14 -3.09
C VAL A 67 -14.45 23.05 -2.70
N VAL A 68 -14.95 21.84 -2.53
CA VAL A 68 -14.11 20.68 -2.26
C VAL A 68 -13.45 20.23 -3.56
N GLY A 69 -12.12 20.10 -3.54
CA GLY A 69 -11.38 19.64 -4.70
C GLY A 69 -11.80 18.23 -5.14
N CYS A 70 -11.59 17.92 -6.42
CA CYS A 70 -11.87 16.62 -6.99
C CYS A 70 -10.72 16.14 -7.89
N LYS A 71 -10.64 14.83 -8.11
CA LYS A 71 -9.64 14.23 -8.98
C LYS A 71 -10.21 13.07 -9.78
N TRP A 72 -9.86 13.02 -11.06
CA TRP A 72 -10.08 11.84 -11.88
C TRP A 72 -8.90 10.87 -11.76
N ILE A 73 -9.22 9.59 -11.61
CA ILE A 73 -8.26 8.48 -11.72
C ILE A 73 -8.56 7.70 -12.99
N TYR A 74 -7.53 7.49 -13.81
CA TYR A 74 -7.61 6.77 -15.07
C TYR A 74 -6.86 5.45 -14.98
N LYS A 75 -7.48 4.37 -15.45
CA LYS A 75 -6.85 3.06 -15.52
C LYS A 75 -7.34 2.25 -16.71
N THR A 76 -6.42 1.82 -17.56
CA THR A 76 -6.72 0.84 -18.59
C THR A 76 -6.78 -0.55 -17.97
N LYS A 77 -7.84 -1.30 -18.26
CA LYS A 77 -8.03 -2.70 -17.87
C LYS A 77 -7.75 -3.59 -19.07
N TYR A 78 -7.08 -4.71 -18.83
CA TYR A 78 -6.63 -5.63 -19.85
C TYR A 78 -7.16 -7.03 -19.58
N LEU A 79 -7.45 -7.76 -20.65
CA LEU A 79 -7.75 -9.18 -20.61
C LEU A 79 -6.46 -10.00 -20.37
N ALA A 80 -6.60 -11.30 -20.10
CA ALA A 80 -5.47 -12.19 -19.85
C ALA A 80 -4.51 -12.29 -21.05
N ASP A 81 -5.02 -12.13 -22.26
CA ASP A 81 -4.25 -12.04 -23.51
C ASP A 81 -3.57 -10.67 -23.72
N ARG A 82 -3.75 -9.75 -22.77
CA ARG A 82 -3.23 -8.36 -22.76
C ARG A 82 -3.88 -7.43 -23.77
N SER A 83 -4.96 -7.83 -24.44
CA SER A 83 -5.81 -6.92 -25.17
C SER A 83 -6.54 -5.97 -24.20
N VAL A 84 -6.93 -4.78 -24.67
CA VAL A 84 -7.64 -3.82 -23.83
C VAL A 84 -9.07 -4.32 -23.60
N GLU A 85 -9.41 -4.61 -22.34
CA GLU A 85 -10.76 -4.96 -21.94
C GLU A 85 -11.64 -3.70 -21.93
N ARG A 86 -11.21 -2.67 -21.17
CA ARG A 86 -11.94 -1.40 -21.04
C ARG A 86 -11.06 -0.30 -20.48
N TYR A 87 -11.46 0.94 -20.71
CA TYR A 87 -10.91 2.11 -20.05
C TYR A 87 -11.79 2.46 -18.86
N LYS A 88 -11.18 2.63 -17.68
CA LYS A 88 -11.92 2.96 -16.45
C LYS A 88 -11.48 4.34 -15.95
N ALA A 89 -12.43 5.28 -15.90
CA ALA A 89 -12.26 6.55 -15.20
C ALA A 89 -13.04 6.48 -13.89
N ARG A 90 -12.48 7.01 -12.81
CA ARG A 90 -13.16 7.12 -11.50
C ARG A 90 -13.04 8.54 -11.01
N TYR A 91 -14.16 9.10 -10.57
CA TYR A 91 -14.16 10.42 -9.96
C TYR A 91 -13.99 10.27 -8.45
N LEU A 92 -13.00 10.95 -7.90
CA LEU A 92 -12.81 11.07 -6.47
C LEU A 92 -13.12 12.50 -6.05
N GLN A 93 -14.13 12.64 -5.21
CA GLN A 93 -14.35 13.87 -4.47
C GLN A 93 -13.38 13.89 -3.29
N GLY A 94 -12.73 15.02 -3.05
CA GLY A 94 -11.97 15.22 -1.81
C GLY A 94 -12.89 15.17 -0.60
N THR A 95 -12.33 14.86 0.56
CA THR A 95 -13.05 14.91 1.84
C THR A 95 -12.58 16.13 2.62
N SER A 96 -13.30 17.26 2.49
CA SER A 96 -13.06 18.46 3.33
C SER A 96 -13.56 18.29 4.76
N THR A 97 -14.52 17.39 4.95
CA THR A 97 -15.20 17.13 6.22
C THR A 97 -14.45 16.14 7.09
N HIS A 98 -13.23 15.73 6.74
CA HIS A 98 -12.44 14.79 7.55
C HIS A 98 -11.02 15.31 7.71
N GLY A 99 -10.50 15.21 8.92
CA GLY A 99 -9.15 15.62 9.27
C GLY A 99 -8.44 14.54 10.08
N LEU A 100 -7.12 14.62 10.12
CA LEU A 100 -6.30 13.80 11.00
C LEU A 100 -6.34 14.40 12.41
N LEU A 101 -6.86 13.65 13.37
CA LEU A 101 -6.89 14.06 14.78
C LEU A 101 -5.55 13.73 15.43
N LEU A 102 -4.86 14.78 15.89
CA LEU A 102 -3.68 14.67 16.74
C LEU A 102 -4.06 15.04 18.17
N GLN A 103 -3.63 14.22 19.13
CA GLN A 103 -3.93 14.38 20.55
C GLN A 103 -2.63 14.40 21.37
N SER A 104 -2.66 15.09 22.50
CA SER A 104 -1.55 15.06 23.46
C SER A 104 -1.39 13.65 24.03
N SER A 105 -0.22 13.06 23.80
CA SER A 105 0.13 11.76 24.37
C SER A 105 0.64 12.00 25.80
N HIS A 106 -0.22 11.91 26.81
CA HIS A 106 0.19 12.00 28.23
C HIS A 106 1.06 10.79 28.64
N GLY A 107 2.30 10.71 28.14
CA GLY A 107 3.33 9.73 28.54
C GLY A 107 3.58 8.56 27.57
N SER A 108 2.76 8.33 26.55
CA SER A 108 3.03 7.28 25.54
C SER A 108 3.75 7.87 24.33
N THR A 109 5.07 7.63 24.25
CA THR A 109 5.92 8.00 23.10
C THR A 109 6.36 6.76 22.32
N GLU A 110 5.57 5.69 22.38
CA GLU A 110 5.91 4.44 21.69
C GLU A 110 5.65 4.59 20.19
N ILE A 111 6.56 4.03 19.38
CA ILE A 111 6.31 3.90 17.94
C ILE A 111 5.65 2.54 17.70
N ILE A 112 4.44 2.58 17.15
CA ILE A 112 3.68 1.39 16.78
C ILE A 112 3.45 1.43 15.27
N ALA A 113 3.79 0.34 14.58
CA ALA A 113 3.57 0.22 13.15
C ALA A 113 2.69 -0.99 12.81
N TYR A 114 1.92 -0.87 11.73
CA TYR A 114 1.10 -1.94 11.18
C TYR A 114 1.55 -2.19 9.74
N SER A 115 1.80 -3.44 9.38
CA SER A 115 2.24 -3.85 8.03
C SER A 115 1.24 -4.78 7.37
N ASN A 116 1.02 -4.58 6.08
CA ASN A 116 0.35 -5.56 5.21
C ASN A 116 0.89 -5.44 3.78
N ALA A 117 0.81 -6.53 3.01
CA ALA A 117 1.13 -6.56 1.59
C ALA A 117 0.07 -7.32 0.78
N ASP A 118 -0.45 -6.69 -0.27
CA ASP A 118 -1.26 -7.36 -1.28
C ASP A 118 -0.34 -8.07 -2.27
N TRP A 119 -0.10 -9.37 -2.07
CA TRP A 119 0.81 -10.17 -2.88
C TRP A 119 0.31 -10.34 -4.32
N ALA A 120 1.17 -9.99 -5.28
CA ALA A 120 0.88 -10.08 -6.71
C ALA A 120 -0.40 -9.34 -7.16
N GLY A 121 -0.88 -8.36 -6.37
CA GLY A 121 -2.12 -7.64 -6.62
C GLY A 121 -2.16 -6.81 -7.91
N CYS A 122 -1.02 -6.58 -8.58
CA CYS A 122 -0.97 -5.94 -9.89
C CYS A 122 -0.99 -6.99 -11.02
N PRO A 123 -2.12 -7.17 -11.74
CA PRO A 123 -2.24 -8.23 -12.77
C PRO A 123 -1.22 -8.08 -13.89
N ASP A 124 -0.89 -6.83 -14.27
CA ASP A 124 -0.04 -6.59 -15.42
C ASP A 124 1.46 -6.80 -15.16
N SER A 125 1.88 -6.81 -13.89
CA SER A 125 3.30 -6.87 -13.51
C SER A 125 3.62 -7.96 -12.48
N GLY A 126 2.62 -8.57 -11.86
CA GLY A 126 2.77 -9.53 -10.75
C GLY A 126 3.36 -8.91 -9.47
N ARG A 127 3.50 -7.58 -9.41
CA ARG A 127 4.10 -6.89 -8.25
C ARG A 127 3.08 -6.72 -7.14
N SER A 128 3.54 -6.92 -5.92
CA SER A 128 2.76 -6.72 -4.70
C SER A 128 2.58 -5.23 -4.38
N THR A 129 1.60 -4.89 -3.55
CA THR A 129 1.42 -3.54 -2.99
C THR A 129 1.68 -3.57 -1.50
N SER A 130 2.70 -2.85 -1.03
CA SER A 130 2.98 -2.64 0.39
C SER A 130 2.07 -1.56 0.95
N GLY A 131 1.44 -1.83 2.09
CA GLY A 131 0.67 -0.86 2.85
C GLY A 131 1.08 -0.86 4.31
N TYR A 132 1.21 0.32 4.91
CA TYR A 132 1.50 0.43 6.33
C TYR A 132 1.09 1.78 6.92
N ALA A 133 0.95 1.77 8.24
CA ALA A 133 0.74 2.94 9.08
C ALA A 133 1.71 2.90 10.28
N ILE A 134 2.23 4.07 10.66
CA ILE A 134 3.13 4.27 11.78
C ILE A 134 2.52 5.33 12.70
N PHE A 135 2.38 4.96 13.96
CA PHE A 135 1.83 5.77 15.03
C PHE A 135 2.93 6.18 16.01
N LEU A 136 2.80 7.38 16.56
CA LEU A 136 3.52 7.84 17.75
C LEU A 136 2.50 8.05 18.86
N GLY A 137 2.48 7.14 19.84
CA GLY A 137 1.38 7.05 20.80
C GLY A 137 0.04 6.81 20.06
N PRO A 138 -1.02 7.60 20.32
CA PRO A 138 -2.31 7.46 19.65
C PRO A 138 -2.36 8.08 18.24
N ASN A 139 -1.31 8.80 17.83
CA ASN A 139 -1.33 9.66 16.65
C ASN A 139 -0.71 8.98 15.44
N LEU A 140 -1.45 8.90 14.32
CA LEU A 140 -0.89 8.45 13.05
C LEU A 140 0.05 9.53 12.50
N ILE A 141 1.33 9.20 12.30
CA ILE A 141 2.34 10.18 11.85
C ILE A 141 2.92 9.87 10.47
N SER A 142 2.81 8.62 10.00
CA SER A 142 3.25 8.23 8.67
C SER A 142 2.43 7.06 8.16
N TRP A 143 2.14 7.05 6.85
CA TRP A 143 1.43 5.98 6.18
C TRP A 143 1.90 5.86 4.74
N ARG A 144 1.74 4.67 4.15
CA ARG A 144 2.11 4.42 2.75
C ARG A 144 1.22 3.36 2.15
N SER A 145 0.88 3.54 0.88
CA SER A 145 0.37 2.50 -0.02
C SER A 145 1.17 2.58 -1.31
N LYS A 146 2.04 1.60 -1.56
CA LYS A 146 2.99 1.66 -2.66
C LYS A 146 3.24 0.29 -3.28
N LYS A 147 3.20 0.23 -4.60
CA LYS A 147 3.60 -0.95 -5.38
C LYS A 147 5.08 -1.24 -5.16
N GLN A 148 5.40 -2.48 -4.84
CA GLN A 148 6.78 -2.94 -4.67
C GLN A 148 7.54 -2.83 -6.01
N PRO A 149 8.82 -2.43 -5.99
CA PRO A 149 9.61 -2.29 -7.21
C PRO A 149 9.94 -3.65 -7.84
N THR A 150 10.05 -4.69 -7.03
CA THR A 150 10.35 -6.07 -7.45
C THR A 150 9.13 -6.96 -7.24
N VAL A 151 9.09 -8.07 -7.97
CA VAL A 151 8.05 -9.11 -7.81
C VAL A 151 8.42 -9.99 -6.64
N SER A 152 7.47 -10.26 -5.75
CA SER A 152 7.63 -11.24 -4.68
C SER A 152 7.18 -12.62 -5.13
N LEU A 153 7.97 -13.64 -4.79
CA LEU A 153 7.70 -15.04 -5.08
C LEU A 153 6.76 -15.69 -4.06
N SER A 154 6.49 -15.02 -2.94
CA SER A 154 5.52 -15.46 -1.92
C SER A 154 4.88 -14.28 -1.19
N SER A 155 3.74 -14.52 -0.54
CA SER A 155 3.11 -13.55 0.37
C SER A 155 4.04 -13.18 1.53
N THR A 156 4.74 -14.16 2.10
CA THR A 156 5.72 -13.95 3.17
C THR A 156 6.84 -13.00 2.75
N GLU A 157 7.35 -13.13 1.53
CA GLU A 157 8.35 -12.21 1.02
C GLU A 157 7.80 -10.79 0.82
N ALA A 158 6.58 -10.66 0.29
CA ALA A 158 5.93 -9.36 0.13
C ALA A 158 5.72 -8.66 1.48
N GLU A 159 5.28 -9.40 2.49
CA GLU A 159 5.13 -8.91 3.86
C GLU A 159 6.48 -8.52 4.46
N TYR A 160 7.49 -9.38 4.34
CA TYR A 160 8.80 -9.12 4.91
C TYR A 160 9.48 -7.90 4.29
N ARG A 161 9.30 -7.67 2.98
CA ARG A 161 9.78 -6.45 2.32
C ARG A 161 9.03 -5.21 2.83
N THR A 162 7.75 -5.34 3.16
CA THR A 162 6.98 -4.26 3.80
C THR A 162 7.51 -3.95 5.19
N ILE A 163 7.86 -4.98 5.98
CA ILE A 163 8.55 -4.84 7.27
C ILE A 163 9.86 -4.05 7.09
N ALA A 164 10.69 -4.40 6.10
CA ALA A 164 11.95 -3.70 5.84
C ALA A 164 11.73 -2.21 5.52
N TYR A 165 10.71 -1.86 4.73
CA TYR A 165 10.35 -0.46 4.46
C TYR A 165 9.91 0.29 5.72
N ILE A 166 9.12 -0.36 6.59
CA ILE A 166 8.71 0.24 7.86
C ILE A 166 9.92 0.48 8.74
N VAL A 167 10.84 -0.49 8.85
CA VAL A 167 12.07 -0.34 9.65
C VAL A 167 12.91 0.85 9.18
N GLN A 168 13.02 1.06 7.87
CA GLN A 168 13.71 2.23 7.32
C GLN A 168 13.01 3.54 7.73
N ASP A 169 11.69 3.62 7.55
CA ASP A 169 10.91 4.81 7.90
C ASP A 169 10.94 5.07 9.42
N THR A 170 10.87 4.05 10.28
CA THR A 170 10.88 4.20 11.74
C THR A 170 12.26 4.60 12.25
N LEU A 171 13.35 4.09 11.68
CA LEU A 171 14.70 4.57 11.99
C LEU A 171 14.87 6.04 11.62
N HIS A 172 14.36 6.46 10.47
CA HIS A 172 14.38 7.87 10.07
C HIS A 172 13.58 8.75 11.06
N ILE A 173 12.35 8.36 11.38
CA ILE A 173 11.51 9.07 12.37
C ILE A 173 12.23 9.18 13.72
N ARG A 174 12.87 8.09 14.19
CA ARG A 174 13.63 8.10 15.46
C ARG A 174 14.82 9.05 15.44
N SER A 175 15.54 9.14 14.31
CA SER A 175 16.64 10.09 14.13
C SER A 175 16.13 11.53 14.22
N VAL A 176 15.05 11.85 13.51
CA VAL A 176 14.44 13.19 13.53
C VAL A 176 13.96 13.54 14.94
N LEU A 177 13.29 12.63 15.63
CA LEU A 177 12.82 12.86 17.00
C LEU A 177 13.98 13.04 17.99
N PHE A 178 15.08 12.30 17.80
CA PHE A 178 16.30 12.48 18.59
C PHE A 178 16.89 13.88 18.40
N GLU A 179 17.01 14.34 17.15
CA GLU A 179 17.50 15.69 16.82
C GLU A 179 16.59 16.80 17.39
N LEU A 180 15.28 16.56 17.43
CA LEU A 180 14.31 17.48 18.04
C LEU A 180 14.29 17.43 19.58
N GLY A 181 15.13 16.62 20.21
CA GLY A 181 15.23 16.51 21.68
C GLY A 181 14.25 15.54 22.34
N PHE A 182 13.59 14.68 21.56
CA PHE A 182 12.62 13.68 22.03
C PHE A 182 13.08 12.23 21.74
N PRO A 183 14.15 11.75 22.40
CA PRO A 183 14.67 10.42 22.16
C PRO A 183 13.72 9.32 22.64
N ILE A 184 13.24 8.47 21.72
CA ILE A 184 12.42 7.32 22.06
C ILE A 184 13.32 6.14 22.42
N ARG A 185 13.32 5.71 23.69
CA ARG A 185 14.21 4.63 24.16
C ARG A 185 13.61 3.24 24.09
N VAL A 186 12.30 3.15 23.86
CA VAL A 186 11.60 1.87 23.70
C VAL A 186 11.72 1.35 22.26
N PRO A 187 11.76 0.02 22.06
CA PRO A 187 11.72 -0.59 20.73
C PRO A 187 10.44 -0.23 19.99
N THR A 188 10.54 -0.11 18.67
CA THR A 188 9.37 0.00 17.80
C THR A 188 8.61 -1.31 17.81
N THR A 189 7.31 -1.27 18.09
CA THR A 189 6.45 -2.47 17.96
C THR A 189 5.83 -2.50 16.57
N LEU A 190 6.09 -3.55 15.81
CA LEU A 190 5.55 -3.74 14.45
C LEU A 190 4.58 -4.92 14.44
N TYR A 191 3.35 -4.67 14.02
CA TYR A 191 2.29 -5.66 13.89
C TYR A 191 2.14 -6.12 12.43
N CYS A 192 2.25 -7.44 12.21
CA CYS A 192 2.08 -8.09 10.91
C CYS A 192 1.10 -9.27 11.06
N ASP A 193 0.25 -9.52 10.08
CA ASP A 193 -0.69 -10.65 10.09
C ASP A 193 -0.10 -11.93 9.46
N ASN A 194 1.15 -11.87 8.98
CA ASN A 194 1.85 -13.03 8.47
C ASN A 194 2.79 -13.63 9.53
N VAL A 195 2.36 -14.76 10.10
CA VAL A 195 3.12 -15.52 11.10
C VAL A 195 4.51 -15.91 10.59
N SER A 196 4.64 -16.31 9.33
CA SER A 196 5.94 -16.67 8.76
C SER A 196 6.88 -15.47 8.68
N ALA A 197 6.38 -14.29 8.30
CA ALA A 197 7.19 -13.07 8.26
C ALA A 197 7.65 -12.67 9.67
N SER A 198 6.75 -12.75 10.66
CA SER A 198 7.09 -12.53 12.07
C SER A 198 8.15 -13.53 12.55
N TYR A 199 8.00 -14.82 12.24
CA TYR A 199 8.94 -15.86 12.64
C TYR A 199 10.33 -15.67 12.03
N LEU A 200 10.41 -15.27 10.75
CA LEU A 200 11.66 -15.02 10.04
C LEU A 200 12.45 -13.82 10.59
N SER A 201 11.76 -12.87 11.21
CA SER A 201 12.40 -11.70 11.82
C SER A 201 13.19 -12.03 13.09
N VAL A 202 12.82 -13.11 13.79
CA VAL A 202 13.43 -13.52 15.06
C VAL A 202 14.42 -14.67 14.87
N ASN A 203 14.06 -15.67 14.06
CA ASN A 203 14.86 -16.89 13.96
C ASN A 203 15.92 -16.79 12.87
N PRO A 204 17.20 -17.14 13.13
CA PRO A 204 18.30 -16.99 12.18
C PRO A 204 18.31 -18.02 11.04
N ILE A 205 17.53 -19.09 11.13
CA ILE A 205 17.53 -20.20 10.16
C ILE A 205 17.11 -19.67 8.78
N GLN A 206 18.04 -19.68 7.82
CA GLN A 206 17.78 -19.29 6.43
C GLN A 206 17.32 -20.52 5.64
N HIS A 207 16.10 -20.49 5.12
CA HIS A 207 15.66 -21.48 4.13
C HIS A 207 16.18 -21.09 2.74
N ALA A 208 16.59 -22.07 1.94
CA ALA A 208 17.20 -21.88 0.61
C ALA A 208 16.37 -21.02 -0.39
N ARG A 209 15.07 -20.80 -0.11
CA ARG A 209 14.10 -20.08 -0.94
C ARG A 209 14.04 -18.56 -0.71
N SER A 210 14.99 -17.99 0.02
CA SER A 210 14.95 -16.59 0.50
C SER A 210 16.09 -15.69 0.01
N LYS A 211 16.93 -16.18 -0.91
CA LYS A 211 18.18 -15.51 -1.32
C LYS A 211 17.99 -14.14 -1.98
N HIS A 212 16.86 -13.90 -2.64
CA HIS A 212 16.55 -12.68 -3.38
C HIS A 212 16.04 -11.52 -2.51
N ILE A 213 15.82 -11.74 -1.21
CA ILE A 213 15.57 -10.69 -0.20
C ILE A 213 16.57 -10.79 0.97
N ASN A 214 17.74 -11.37 0.73
CA ASN A 214 18.72 -11.60 1.78
C ASN A 214 19.12 -10.32 2.51
N ILE A 215 19.23 -9.21 1.79
CA ILE A 215 19.56 -7.90 2.36
C ILE A 215 18.45 -7.43 3.32
N ASP A 216 17.18 -7.53 2.89
CA ASP A 216 16.03 -7.16 3.73
C ASP A 216 16.00 -8.01 5.01
N TYR A 217 16.29 -9.32 4.91
CA TYR A 217 16.40 -10.21 6.07
C TYR A 217 17.48 -9.78 7.06
N HIS A 218 18.70 -9.56 6.58
CA HIS A 218 19.80 -9.16 7.44
C HIS A 218 19.50 -7.81 8.10
N PHE A 219 18.99 -6.85 7.35
CA PHE A 219 18.63 -5.53 7.86
C PHE A 219 17.59 -5.59 8.97
N VAL A 220 16.46 -6.28 8.77
CA VAL A 220 15.41 -6.39 9.78
C VAL A 220 15.90 -7.16 11.01
N ARG A 221 16.60 -8.28 10.81
CA ARG A 221 17.12 -9.11 11.92
C ARG A 221 18.14 -8.37 12.77
N GLU A 222 19.02 -7.59 12.17
CA GLU A 222 19.99 -6.77 12.89
C GLU A 222 19.27 -5.83 13.87
N ARG A 223 18.16 -5.21 13.43
CA ARG A 223 17.36 -4.31 14.29
C ARG A 223 16.60 -5.04 15.39
N VAL A 224 16.14 -6.26 15.13
CA VAL A 224 15.54 -7.12 16.18
C VAL A 224 16.60 -7.54 17.20
N ALA A 225 17.78 -7.96 16.74
CA ALA A 225 18.89 -8.40 17.60
C ALA A 225 19.45 -7.25 18.46
N HIS A 226 19.51 -6.03 17.91
CA HIS A 226 19.90 -4.83 18.66
C HIS A 226 18.84 -4.39 19.69
N GLY A 227 17.61 -4.93 19.60
CA GLY A 227 16.51 -4.54 20.49
C GLY A 227 15.83 -3.24 20.08
N ASP A 228 15.99 -2.78 18.83
CA ASP A 228 15.32 -1.58 18.30
C ASP A 228 13.91 -1.88 17.78
N LEU A 229 13.64 -3.14 17.41
CA LEU A 229 12.42 -3.59 16.76
C LEU A 229 11.84 -4.83 17.45
N ARG A 230 10.53 -4.84 17.66
CA ARG A 230 9.77 -6.02 18.10
C ARG A 230 8.64 -6.30 17.13
N VAL A 231 8.76 -7.39 16.37
CA VAL A 231 7.70 -7.84 15.44
C VAL A 231 6.71 -8.74 16.20
N LYS A 232 5.42 -8.46 16.07
CA LYS A 232 4.31 -9.20 16.69
C LYS A 232 3.26 -9.57 15.66
N PHE A 233 2.60 -10.71 15.88
CA PHE A 233 1.42 -11.07 15.11
C PHE A 233 0.21 -10.22 15.51
N VAL A 234 -0.60 -9.81 14.54
CA VAL A 234 -1.93 -9.21 14.76
C VAL A 234 -2.99 -9.95 13.96
N PRO A 235 -4.15 -10.27 14.54
CA PRO A 235 -5.27 -10.84 13.78
C PRO A 235 -5.78 -9.88 12.70
N THR A 236 -6.28 -10.42 11.58
CA THR A 236 -6.79 -9.63 10.45
C THR A 236 -7.87 -8.63 10.86
N GLN A 237 -8.70 -8.95 11.87
CA GLN A 237 -9.74 -8.03 12.34
C GLN A 237 -9.17 -6.74 12.95
N ALA A 238 -7.97 -6.79 13.52
CA ALA A 238 -7.27 -5.66 14.13
C ALA A 238 -6.15 -5.08 13.24
N GLN A 239 -5.98 -5.59 12.02
CA GLN A 239 -4.96 -5.13 11.08
C GLN A 239 -5.36 -3.80 10.42
N LEU A 240 -4.75 -2.71 10.88
CA LEU A 240 -5.03 -1.37 10.34
C LEU A 240 -4.46 -1.16 8.94
N ALA A 241 -3.38 -1.86 8.58
CA ALA A 241 -2.74 -1.70 7.29
C ALA A 241 -3.57 -2.24 6.10
N ASP A 242 -4.64 -2.99 6.38
CA ASP A 242 -5.59 -3.50 5.37
C ASP A 242 -6.21 -2.40 4.51
N ILE A 243 -6.42 -1.20 5.07
CA ILE A 243 -6.98 -0.06 4.33
C ILE A 243 -6.08 0.41 3.19
N PHE A 244 -4.78 0.09 3.23
CA PHE A 244 -3.81 0.52 2.22
C PHE A 244 -3.59 -0.52 1.12
N THR A 245 -4.06 -1.75 1.29
CA THR A 245 -3.73 -2.90 0.42
C THR A 245 -4.95 -3.62 -0.11
N LYS A 246 -6.08 -3.61 0.61
CA LYS A 246 -7.28 -4.38 0.26
C LYS A 246 -8.39 -3.48 -0.27
N CYS A 247 -9.21 -4.02 -1.16
CA CYS A 247 -10.50 -3.44 -1.50
C CYS A 247 -11.49 -3.79 -0.39
N LEU A 248 -11.88 -2.81 0.43
CA LEU A 248 -12.70 -3.02 1.62
C LEU A 248 -14.18 -2.72 1.37
N SER A 249 -15.07 -3.37 2.13
CA SER A 249 -16.47 -2.96 2.19
C SER A 249 -16.60 -1.57 2.85
N PRO A 250 -17.66 -0.80 2.55
CA PRO A 250 -17.85 0.53 3.13
C PRO A 250 -17.80 0.55 4.67
N GLN A 251 -18.39 -0.47 5.30
CA GLN A 251 -18.39 -0.64 6.76
C GLN A 251 -16.98 -0.84 7.30
N ARG A 252 -16.20 -1.75 6.69
CA ARG A 252 -14.82 -2.03 7.11
C ARG A 252 -13.90 -0.84 6.84
N PHE A 253 -14.07 -0.16 5.72
CA PHE A 253 -13.32 1.05 5.39
C PHE A 253 -13.54 2.15 6.43
N THR A 254 -14.81 2.42 6.78
CA THR A 254 -15.18 3.43 7.80
C THR A 254 -14.54 3.09 9.14
N LEU A 255 -14.67 1.84 9.60
CA LEU A 255 -14.05 1.36 10.84
C LEU A 255 -12.53 1.57 10.86
N LEU A 256 -11.82 1.17 9.80
CA LEU A 256 -10.37 1.31 9.75
C LEU A 256 -9.94 2.78 9.65
N ARG A 257 -10.65 3.61 8.88
CA ARG A 257 -10.43 5.05 8.78
C ARG A 257 -10.55 5.72 10.15
N ASP A 258 -11.59 5.37 10.92
CA ASP A 258 -11.82 5.94 12.24
C ASP A 258 -10.70 5.50 13.23
N ASN A 259 -10.24 4.25 13.13
CA ASN A 259 -9.08 3.76 13.88
C ASN A 259 -7.75 4.44 13.47
N LEU A 260 -7.63 4.92 12.23
CA LEU A 260 -6.53 5.77 11.77
C LEU A 260 -6.64 7.22 12.28
N ARG A 261 -7.65 7.55 13.10
CA ARG A 261 -7.93 8.90 13.63
C ARG A 261 -8.28 9.91 12.53
N ILE A 262 -8.86 9.45 11.43
CA ILE A 262 -9.40 10.32 10.40
C ILE A 262 -10.88 10.54 10.73
N VAL A 263 -11.19 11.68 11.36
CA VAL A 263 -12.50 12.02 11.93
C VAL A 263 -13.09 13.25 11.29
N SER A 264 -14.41 13.43 11.38
CA SER A 264 -15.04 14.67 10.93
C SER A 264 -14.98 15.77 12.00
N PRO A 265 -14.88 17.06 11.62
CA PRO A 265 -14.89 18.17 12.58
C PRO A 265 -16.11 18.15 13.50
N ALA A 266 -17.28 17.73 12.98
CA ALA A 266 -18.50 17.59 13.77
C ALA A 266 -18.40 16.56 14.91
N GLN A 267 -17.48 15.59 14.81
CA GLN A 267 -17.20 14.63 15.89
C GLN A 267 -16.27 15.20 16.97
N LEU A 268 -15.64 16.36 16.73
CA LEU A 268 -14.73 17.02 17.66
C LEU A 268 -15.43 18.09 18.51
N GLU A 269 -16.58 18.62 18.07
CA GLU A 269 -17.33 19.68 18.77
C GLU A 269 -18.00 19.23 20.09
N GLY A 270 -17.86 17.95 20.47
CA GLY A 270 -18.40 17.37 21.70
C GLY A 270 -17.37 16.75 22.65
N VAL A 271 -16.07 17.04 22.47
CA VAL A 271 -14.96 16.55 23.30
C VAL A 271 -14.33 17.69 24.09
#